data_AF-A0A6B3GKI6-F1
#
_entry.id   AF-A0A6B3GKI6-F1
#
_cell.length_a   1.000
_cell.length_b   1.000
_cell.length_c   1.000
_cell.angle_alpha   90.00
_cell.angle_beta   90.00
_cell.angle_gamma   90.00
#
_symmetry.space_group_name_H-M   'P 1'
#
loop_
_entity.id
_entity.type
_entity.pdbx_description
1 polymer ?
#
loop_
_entity_poly.entity_id
_entity_poly.type
_entity_poly.pdbx_seq_one_letter_code
_entity_poly.pdbx_strand_id
1 'polypeptide(L)'
;RRWFKTFSYQSEDQTFTDPRFDPVEAGDLQSVNGIFEDMEWNQPFDADFGPDGALYVIDFGLGSGTGRGGSNEGAGIYRIDYVGDGRLPDAKISVDRDSGPDPLTVKFSSEGSGLPGDQPVTYEWDFDGDGTTDSTEAAPSHTYTAKGLHTARLTVTGPDELTALAVQ
;
A
#
# COMPACT_ATOMS: atom_id res chain seq x y z
N ARG A 1 -19.62 8.62 9.88
CA ARG A 1 -19.88 9.86 9.10
C ARG A 1 -18.87 9.86 7.96
N ARG A 2 -19.23 10.26 6.73
CA ARG A 2 -18.23 10.42 5.65
C ARG A 2 -17.68 11.84 5.74
N TRP A 3 -16.50 11.98 6.34
CA TRP A 3 -15.92 13.28 6.68
C TRP A 3 -15.27 13.95 5.48
N PHE A 4 -14.59 13.17 4.64
CA PHE A 4 -13.88 13.70 3.47
C PHE A 4 -14.69 13.53 2.19
N LYS A 5 -14.72 14.59 1.39
CA LYS A 5 -15.40 14.64 0.10
C LYS A 5 -14.53 15.36 -0.92
N THR A 6 -14.56 14.90 -2.15
CA THR A 6 -14.02 15.63 -3.29
C THR A 6 -15.16 16.32 -4.04
N PHE A 7 -14.86 17.53 -4.52
CA PHE A 7 -15.74 18.30 -5.39
C PHE A 7 -15.04 18.43 -6.73
N SER A 8 -15.67 17.92 -7.78
CA SER A 8 -15.15 18.04 -9.14
C SER A 8 -15.92 19.15 -9.86
N TYR A 9 -15.19 20.09 -10.44
CA TYR A 9 -15.75 21.19 -11.21
C TYR A 9 -15.34 21.08 -12.68
N GLN A 10 -16.20 21.51 -13.59
CA GLN A 10 -15.83 21.69 -14.99
C GLN A 10 -14.75 22.76 -15.11
N SER A 11 -13.66 22.43 -15.79
CA SER A 11 -12.57 23.39 -16.02
C SER A 11 -12.84 24.31 -17.20
N GLU A 12 -13.65 23.85 -18.16
CA GLU A 12 -13.95 24.52 -19.42
C GLU A 12 -15.41 24.25 -19.82
N ASP A 13 -15.95 25.10 -20.68
CA ASP A 13 -17.28 24.90 -21.26
C ASP A 13 -17.30 23.63 -22.12
N GLN A 14 -18.31 22.79 -21.95
CA GLN A 14 -18.46 21.55 -22.72
C GLN A 14 -19.89 21.36 -23.21
N THR A 15 -20.00 20.86 -24.45
CA THR A 15 -21.27 20.46 -25.05
C THR A 15 -21.23 18.98 -25.37
N PHE A 16 -22.31 18.26 -25.07
CA PHE A 16 -22.39 16.82 -25.31
C PHE A 16 -23.31 16.51 -26.49
N THR A 17 -22.97 15.48 -27.26
CA THR A 17 -23.82 14.96 -28.33
C THR A 17 -24.86 13.96 -27.83
N ASP A 18 -24.66 13.40 -26.63
CA ASP A 18 -25.60 12.49 -25.99
C ASP A 18 -26.69 13.33 -25.27
N PRO A 19 -27.98 13.15 -25.61
CA PRO A 19 -29.07 13.98 -25.10
C PRO A 19 -29.35 13.78 -23.59
N ARG A 20 -28.67 12.83 -22.93
CA ARG A 20 -28.76 12.65 -21.48
C ARG A 20 -27.97 13.70 -20.68
N PHE A 21 -27.10 14.46 -21.35
CA PHE A 21 -26.23 15.43 -20.69
C PHE A 21 -26.44 16.82 -21.30
N ASP A 22 -26.81 17.76 -20.44
CA ASP A 22 -26.91 19.17 -20.81
C ASP A 22 -25.51 19.77 -20.99
N PRO A 23 -25.35 20.81 -21.84
CA PRO A 23 -24.13 21.61 -21.86
C PRO A 23 -23.79 22.16 -20.47
N VAL A 24 -22.51 22.29 -20.18
CA VAL A 24 -21.98 22.74 -18.89
C VAL A 24 -20.97 23.85 -19.12
N GLU A 25 -20.89 24.79 -18.18
CA GLU A 25 -19.97 25.91 -18.21
C GLU A 25 -18.77 25.65 -17.29
N ALA A 26 -17.65 26.32 -17.56
CA ALA A 26 -16.51 26.35 -16.67
C ALA A 26 -16.93 26.82 -15.26
N GLY A 27 -16.59 26.04 -14.24
CA GLY A 27 -16.97 26.26 -12.85
C GLY A 27 -18.21 25.50 -12.38
N ASP A 28 -18.94 24.85 -13.29
CA ASP A 28 -20.08 24.02 -12.89
C ASP A 28 -19.64 22.82 -12.04
N LEU A 29 -20.40 22.54 -10.97
CA LEU A 29 -20.18 21.38 -10.12
C LEU A 29 -20.62 20.11 -10.86
N GLN A 30 -19.66 19.21 -11.12
CA GLN A 30 -19.94 17.92 -11.76
C GLN A 30 -20.40 16.87 -10.76
N SER A 31 -19.66 16.73 -9.66
CA SER A 31 -19.87 15.64 -8.71
C SER A 31 -19.34 15.96 -7.32
N VAL A 32 -19.96 15.33 -6.32
CA VAL A 32 -19.48 15.31 -4.94
C VAL A 32 -19.32 13.86 -4.50
N ASN A 33 -18.08 13.40 -4.39
CA ASN A 33 -17.78 12.00 -4.08
C ASN A 33 -17.15 11.88 -2.68
N GLY A 34 -17.42 10.76 -2.00
CA GLY A 34 -16.71 10.41 -0.77
C GLY A 34 -15.29 9.94 -1.10
N ILE A 35 -14.34 10.22 -0.21
CA ILE A 35 -12.98 9.65 -0.25
C ILE A 35 -12.64 9.07 1.11
N PHE A 36 -11.71 8.12 1.15
CA PHE A 36 -11.33 7.35 2.34
C PHE A 36 -12.51 6.59 2.96
N GLU A 37 -13.36 5.98 2.13
CA GLU A 37 -14.58 5.31 2.61
C GLU A 37 -14.29 4.07 3.48
N ASP A 38 -13.13 3.43 3.26
CA ASP A 38 -12.67 2.27 4.04
C ASP A 38 -11.87 2.67 5.30
N MET A 39 -11.66 3.96 5.54
CA MET A 39 -10.99 4.45 6.75
C MET A 39 -12.02 4.86 7.81
N GLU A 40 -11.88 4.33 9.02
CA GLU A 40 -12.68 4.74 10.16
C GLU A 40 -12.10 6.01 10.79
N TRP A 41 -12.86 7.10 10.68
CA TRP A 41 -12.53 8.39 11.25
C TRP A 41 -13.40 8.67 12.47
N ASN A 42 -12.78 9.02 13.59
CA ASN A 42 -13.48 9.35 14.82
C ASN A 42 -13.93 10.80 14.80
N GLN A 43 -12.96 11.72 14.80
CA GLN A 43 -13.13 13.18 14.87
C GLN A 43 -11.99 13.88 14.11
N PRO A 44 -11.91 13.74 12.77
CA PRO A 44 -10.93 14.46 11.98
C PRO A 44 -11.20 15.97 12.12
N PHE A 45 -10.17 16.71 12.50
CA PHE A 45 -10.24 18.12 12.85
C PHE A 45 -9.61 19.02 11.80
N ASP A 46 -8.43 18.63 11.30
CA ASP A 46 -7.65 19.40 10.35
C ASP A 46 -6.94 18.49 9.36
N ALA A 47 -6.74 18.99 8.15
CA ALA A 47 -6.05 18.28 7.10
C ALA A 47 -5.30 19.26 6.19
N ASP A 48 -4.04 18.94 5.88
CA ASP A 48 -3.20 19.77 5.02
C ASP A 48 -2.27 18.93 4.15
N PHE A 49 -1.98 19.42 2.94
CA PHE A 49 -1.02 18.78 2.06
C PHE A 49 0.40 19.22 2.45
N GLY A 50 1.25 18.25 2.77
CA GLY A 50 2.65 18.48 3.05
C GLY A 50 3.45 18.85 1.79
N PRO A 51 4.67 19.40 1.95
CA PRO A 51 5.58 19.66 0.83
C PRO A 51 6.03 18.38 0.10
N ASP A 52 5.82 17.20 0.70
CA ASP A 52 6.03 15.88 0.10
C ASP A 52 4.82 15.37 -0.70
N GLY A 53 3.75 16.17 -0.79
CA GLY A 53 2.53 15.83 -1.53
C GLY A 53 1.57 14.88 -0.80
N ALA A 54 1.93 14.40 0.41
CA ALA A 54 1.04 13.59 1.22
C ALA A 54 -0.03 14.47 1.91
N LEU A 55 -1.23 13.93 2.11
CA LEU A 55 -2.26 14.56 2.93
C LEU A 55 -2.06 14.14 4.39
N TYR A 56 -1.80 15.11 5.26
CA TYR A 56 -1.72 14.90 6.71
C TYR A 56 -3.06 15.22 7.35
N VAL A 57 -3.57 14.34 8.22
CA VAL A 57 -4.86 14.51 8.90
C VAL A 57 -4.69 14.33 10.40
N ILE A 58 -5.24 15.26 11.19
CA ILE A 58 -5.31 15.15 12.65
C ILE A 58 -6.70 14.65 13.05
N ASP A 59 -6.76 13.53 13.77
CA ASP A 59 -7.98 13.01 14.40
C ASP A 59 -7.85 13.10 15.93
N PHE A 60 -8.84 13.72 16.59
CA PHE A 60 -8.85 13.86 18.05
C PHE A 60 -9.29 12.60 18.81
N GLY A 61 -9.74 11.55 18.13
CA GLY A 61 -10.20 10.32 18.77
C GLY A 61 -11.54 10.48 19.49
N LEU A 62 -11.83 9.55 20.40
CA LEU A 62 -13.08 9.51 21.16
C LEU A 62 -12.97 10.36 22.44
N GLY A 63 -14.01 11.16 22.77
CA GLY A 63 -14.02 11.91 24.04
C GLY A 63 -15.05 13.06 24.15
N SER A 64 -15.38 13.49 25.38
CA SER A 64 -16.27 14.64 25.67
C SER A 64 -15.70 15.67 26.69
N GLY A 65 -15.80 17.00 26.47
CA GLY A 65 -15.14 18.10 27.23
C GLY A 65 -14.58 19.33 26.45
N THR A 66 -13.63 20.12 26.96
CA THR A 66 -13.00 21.24 26.22
C THR A 66 -11.51 21.12 26.48
N GLY A 67 -10.69 20.82 25.45
CA GLY A 67 -9.31 20.33 25.63
C GLY A 67 -9.26 18.86 26.06
N ARG A 68 -10.03 17.99 25.37
CA ARG A 68 -10.60 16.72 25.86
C ARG A 68 -9.56 15.61 26.13
N GLY A 69 -8.91 15.68 27.28
CA GLY A 69 -8.39 14.50 27.97
C GLY A 69 -9.54 13.59 28.42
N GLY A 70 -9.55 12.36 27.90
CA GLY A 70 -10.50 11.32 28.24
C GLY A 70 -10.40 10.22 27.21
N SER A 71 -9.44 9.30 27.43
CA SER A 71 -8.91 8.30 26.49
C SER A 71 -8.63 8.88 25.10
N ASN A 72 -7.38 9.21 24.77
CA ASN A 72 -6.94 9.50 23.39
C ASN A 72 -7.10 8.27 22.46
N GLU A 73 -8.09 7.43 22.72
CA GLU A 73 -8.41 6.22 21.99
C GLU A 73 -8.84 6.61 20.59
N GLY A 74 -8.08 6.12 19.61
CA GLY A 74 -8.26 6.45 18.21
C GLY A 74 -7.83 7.87 17.83
N ALA A 75 -7.13 8.61 18.70
CA ALA A 75 -6.51 9.89 18.32
C ALA A 75 -5.19 9.63 17.58
N GLY A 76 -4.91 10.41 16.54
CA GLY A 76 -3.72 10.20 15.74
C GLY A 76 -3.45 11.27 14.71
N ILE A 77 -2.23 11.25 14.19
CA ILE A 77 -1.83 11.95 12.97
C ILE A 77 -1.68 10.90 11.89
N TYR A 78 -2.47 11.01 10.83
CA TYR A 78 -2.42 10.14 9.67
C TYR A 78 -1.66 10.83 8.55
N ARG A 79 -0.75 10.11 7.90
CA ARG A 79 -0.10 10.52 6.65
C ARG A 79 -0.67 9.65 5.55
N ILE A 80 -1.34 10.28 4.58
CA ILE A 80 -1.98 9.62 3.45
C ILE A 80 -1.18 9.96 2.20
N ASP A 81 -0.47 8.97 1.69
CA ASP A 81 0.29 9.11 0.46
C ASP A 81 -0.63 8.96 -0.76
N TYR A 82 -0.55 9.92 -1.68
CA TYR A 82 -1.02 9.68 -3.04
C TYR A 82 0.06 8.90 -3.78
N VAL A 83 -0.08 7.58 -3.77
CA VAL A 83 0.57 6.71 -4.74
C VAL A 83 -0.35 6.72 -5.97
N GLY A 84 0.07 7.39 -7.05
CA GLY A 84 -0.65 7.39 -8.32
C GLY A 84 -0.65 5.99 -8.96
N ASP A 85 -0.11 5.86 -10.17
CA ASP A 85 0.07 4.54 -10.81
C ASP A 85 1.20 3.70 -10.16
N GLY A 86 2.06 4.34 -9.36
CA GLY A 86 3.24 3.72 -8.75
C GLY A 86 3.08 3.46 -7.25
N ARG A 87 2.49 2.32 -6.88
CA ARG A 87 2.55 1.79 -5.51
C ARG A 87 3.70 0.79 -5.42
N LEU A 88 4.54 0.91 -4.38
CA LEU A 88 5.55 -0.11 -4.09
C LEU A 88 4.85 -1.44 -3.75
N PRO A 89 5.32 -2.59 -4.26
CA PRO A 89 4.81 -3.88 -3.83
C PRO A 89 5.17 -4.12 -2.36
N ASP A 90 4.45 -5.03 -1.72
CA ASP A 90 4.87 -5.62 -0.45
C ASP A 90 5.68 -6.89 -0.74
N ALA A 91 6.77 -7.10 0.00
CA ALA A 91 7.58 -8.31 -0.06
C ALA A 91 7.54 -9.02 1.30
N LYS A 92 7.26 -10.33 1.30
CA LYS A 92 7.17 -11.15 2.49
C LYS A 92 7.68 -12.55 2.22
N ILE A 93 8.50 -13.05 3.14
CA ILE A 93 9.01 -14.43 3.13
C ILE A 93 8.36 -15.19 4.28
N SER A 94 7.99 -16.44 4.02
CA SER A 94 7.77 -17.45 5.06
C SER A 94 8.46 -18.75 4.68
N VAL A 95 8.87 -19.52 5.70
CA VAL A 95 9.57 -20.80 5.55
C VAL A 95 8.91 -21.88 6.39
N ASP A 96 9.00 -23.13 5.95
CA ASP A 96 8.49 -24.27 6.71
C ASP A 96 9.41 -24.71 7.87
N ARG A 97 10.70 -24.36 7.80
CA ARG A 97 11.70 -24.52 8.86
C ARG A 97 12.90 -23.61 8.61
N ASP A 98 13.54 -23.17 9.69
CA ASP A 98 14.72 -22.27 9.66
C ASP A 98 16.01 -22.93 10.18
N SER A 99 15.91 -24.18 10.63
CA SER A 99 17.01 -24.89 11.27
C SER A 99 16.86 -26.40 11.14
N GLY A 100 17.98 -27.11 11.15
CA GLY A 100 18.03 -28.57 11.04
C GLY A 100 19.42 -29.10 10.67
N PRO A 101 19.57 -30.42 10.55
CA PRO A 101 20.81 -31.04 10.08
C PRO A 101 21.04 -30.77 8.59
N ASP A 102 22.31 -30.76 8.18
CA ASP A 102 22.73 -30.72 6.79
C ASP A 102 22.60 -32.11 6.11
N PRO A 103 22.12 -32.18 4.85
CA PRO A 103 21.52 -31.10 4.07
C PRO A 103 20.11 -30.75 4.55
N LEU A 104 19.79 -29.45 4.58
CA LEU A 104 18.48 -28.94 4.99
C LEU A 104 17.70 -28.45 3.78
N THR A 105 16.58 -29.11 3.47
CA THR A 105 15.63 -28.61 2.48
C THR A 105 14.60 -27.71 3.15
N VAL A 106 14.50 -26.48 2.67
CA VAL A 106 13.55 -25.45 3.13
C VAL A 106 12.56 -25.16 2.01
N LYS A 107 11.27 -25.11 2.35
CA LYS A 107 10.21 -24.64 1.45
C LYS A 107 9.93 -23.19 1.78
N PHE A 108 10.05 -22.34 0.78
CA PHE A 108 9.79 -20.92 0.86
C PHE A 108 8.40 -20.61 0.31
N SER A 109 7.85 -19.47 0.72
CA SER A 109 6.61 -18.93 0.20
C SER A 109 6.66 -17.40 0.19
N SER A 110 6.25 -16.80 -0.93
CA SER A 110 6.01 -15.37 -1.08
C SER A 110 4.60 -14.94 -0.63
N GLU A 111 3.83 -15.82 0.02
CA GLU A 111 2.46 -15.52 0.46
C GLU A 111 2.38 -14.24 1.31
N GLY A 112 1.48 -13.34 0.90
CA GLY A 112 1.34 -12.00 1.46
C GLY A 112 2.24 -10.93 0.83
N SER A 113 3.04 -11.30 -0.17
CA SER A 113 3.67 -10.35 -1.10
C SER A 113 2.69 -9.93 -2.20
N GLY A 114 2.91 -8.76 -2.79
CA GLY A 114 2.21 -8.33 -3.99
C GLY A 114 1.73 -6.88 -3.95
N LEU A 115 0.73 -6.60 -4.76
CA LEU A 115 0.08 -5.29 -4.87
C LEU A 115 -1.44 -5.44 -4.68
N PRO A 116 -2.13 -4.39 -4.21
CA PRO A 116 -3.59 -4.40 -4.10
C PRO A 116 -4.27 -4.66 -5.45
N GLY A 117 -5.47 -5.23 -5.40
CA GLY A 117 -6.27 -5.48 -6.60
C GLY A 117 -5.68 -6.55 -7.51
N ASP A 118 -4.89 -7.48 -6.96
CA ASP A 118 -4.26 -8.60 -7.66
C ASP A 118 -3.43 -8.16 -8.88
N GLN A 119 -2.81 -6.98 -8.79
CA GLN A 119 -1.90 -6.49 -9.82
C GLN A 119 -0.71 -7.45 -9.97
N PRO A 120 -0.24 -7.69 -11.21
CA PRO A 120 0.82 -8.64 -11.46
C PRO A 120 2.14 -8.18 -10.81
N VAL A 121 2.83 -9.12 -10.20
CA VAL A 121 4.19 -8.94 -9.67
C VAL A 121 5.07 -10.12 -10.12
N THR A 122 6.38 -9.90 -10.15
CA THR A 122 7.38 -10.96 -10.34
C THR A 122 8.17 -11.18 -9.06
N TYR A 123 8.68 -12.41 -8.90
CA TYR A 123 9.49 -12.82 -7.75
C TYR A 123 10.90 -13.15 -8.22
N GLU A 124 11.89 -12.72 -7.44
CA GLU A 124 13.28 -13.12 -7.58
C GLU A 124 13.81 -13.52 -6.21
N TRP A 125 14.14 -14.80 -6.08
CA TRP A 125 14.73 -15.38 -4.87
C TRP A 125 16.23 -15.50 -5.05
N ASP A 126 16.97 -15.12 -4.02
CA ASP A 126 18.42 -15.27 -3.88
C ASP A 126 18.63 -16.00 -2.54
N PHE A 127 18.96 -17.29 -2.58
CA PHE A 127 19.01 -18.15 -1.40
C PHE A 127 20.36 -18.13 -0.69
N ASP A 128 21.43 -17.76 -1.39
CA ASP A 128 22.79 -17.72 -0.88
C ASP A 128 23.30 -16.30 -0.60
N GLY A 129 22.55 -15.29 -1.01
CA GLY A 129 22.80 -13.87 -0.77
C GLY A 129 23.86 -13.27 -1.69
N ASP A 130 24.19 -13.92 -2.81
CA ASP A 130 25.24 -13.48 -3.74
C ASP A 130 24.81 -12.35 -4.69
N GLY A 131 23.51 -11.99 -4.66
CA GLY A 131 22.91 -10.96 -5.50
C GLY A 131 22.46 -11.46 -6.87
N THR A 132 22.45 -12.78 -7.11
CA THR A 132 21.92 -13.41 -8.32
C THR A 132 20.61 -14.15 -8.03
N THR A 133 19.71 -14.16 -9.02
CA THR A 133 18.41 -14.82 -8.89
C THR A 133 18.55 -16.33 -9.08
N ASP A 134 18.26 -17.08 -8.04
CA ASP A 134 18.20 -18.55 -8.03
C ASP A 134 16.86 -19.10 -8.50
N SER A 135 15.76 -18.41 -8.21
CA SER A 135 14.40 -18.86 -8.57
C SER A 135 13.43 -17.70 -8.76
N THR A 136 12.45 -17.90 -9.64
CA THR A 136 11.35 -16.95 -9.88
C THR A 136 9.98 -17.54 -9.52
N GLU A 137 9.94 -18.70 -8.86
CA GLU A 137 8.70 -19.33 -8.42
C GLU A 137 8.10 -18.58 -7.21
N ALA A 138 6.78 -18.60 -7.04
CA ALA A 138 6.14 -18.02 -5.85
C ALA A 138 6.40 -18.83 -4.57
N ALA A 139 6.56 -20.15 -4.69
CA ALA A 139 6.78 -21.05 -3.55
C ALA A 139 7.89 -22.09 -3.85
N PRO A 140 9.15 -21.63 -4.00
CA PRO A 140 10.26 -22.51 -4.35
C PRO A 140 10.70 -23.38 -3.17
N SER A 141 11.45 -24.44 -3.48
CA SER A 141 12.17 -25.24 -2.48
C SER A 141 13.67 -25.16 -2.77
N HIS A 142 14.47 -24.91 -1.73
CA HIS A 142 15.93 -24.86 -1.83
C HIS A 142 16.58 -25.80 -0.80
N THR A 143 17.72 -26.39 -1.15
CA THR A 143 18.46 -27.32 -0.29
C THR A 143 19.83 -26.77 0.06
N TYR A 144 20.01 -26.38 1.32
CA TYR A 144 21.30 -25.96 1.86
C TYR A 144 22.14 -27.19 2.21
N THR A 145 23.25 -27.36 1.48
CA THR A 145 24.14 -28.53 1.65
C THR A 145 25.32 -28.25 2.60
N ALA A 146 25.72 -26.99 2.72
CA ALA A 146 26.79 -26.58 3.62
C ALA A 146 26.23 -26.18 5.00
N LYS A 147 26.91 -26.62 6.07
CA LYS A 147 26.65 -26.12 7.42
C LYS A 147 26.97 -24.63 7.49
N GLY A 148 26.07 -23.85 8.07
CA GLY A 148 26.26 -22.42 8.25
C GLY A 148 24.95 -21.68 8.46
N LEU A 149 25.07 -20.38 8.68
CA LEU A 149 23.96 -19.44 8.57
C LEU A 149 23.83 -19.07 7.09
N HIS A 150 22.63 -19.21 6.55
CA HIS A 150 22.28 -18.79 5.19
C HIS A 150 21.23 -17.70 5.29
N THR A 151 21.25 -16.75 4.35
CA THR A 151 20.30 -15.63 4.32
C THR A 151 19.61 -15.62 2.98
N ALA A 152 18.31 -15.86 2.99
CA ALA A 152 17.50 -15.82 1.79
C ALA A 152 16.93 -14.42 1.58
N ARG A 153 16.84 -13.99 0.33
CA ARG A 153 16.26 -12.72 -0.09
C ARG A 153 15.17 -12.95 -1.12
N LEU A 154 14.13 -12.14 -1.04
CA LEU A 154 13.05 -12.08 -2.01
C LEU A 154 12.90 -10.64 -2.48
N THR A 155 13.15 -10.42 -3.77
CA THR A 155 12.77 -9.19 -4.45
C THR A 155 11.42 -9.40 -5.13
N VAL A 156 10.49 -8.49 -4.88
CA VAL A 156 9.17 -8.46 -5.53
C VAL A 156 9.11 -7.21 -6.39
N THR A 157 8.86 -7.38 -7.68
CA THR A 157 8.82 -6.27 -8.64
C THR A 157 7.40 -6.11 -9.16
N GLY A 158 6.84 -4.91 -8.99
CA GLY A 158 5.56 -4.51 -9.54
C GLY A 158 5.70 -3.78 -10.87
N PRO A 159 4.61 -3.17 -11.37
CA PRO A 159 4.64 -2.26 -12.51
C PRO A 159 5.66 -1.13 -12.33
N ASP A 160 6.12 -0.56 -13.44
CA ASP A 160 7.09 0.54 -13.48
C ASP A 160 8.43 0.24 -12.79
N GLU A 161 8.81 -1.05 -12.69
CA GLU A 161 10.05 -1.53 -12.07
C GLU A 161 10.17 -1.17 -10.58
N LEU A 162 9.04 -0.95 -9.91
CA LEU A 162 9.00 -0.68 -8.47
C LEU A 162 9.25 -1.97 -7.68
N THR A 163 10.27 -1.97 -6.83
CA THR A 163 10.70 -3.16 -6.09
C THR A 163 10.49 -3.05 -4.58
N ALA A 164 10.19 -4.17 -3.94
CA ALA A 164 10.32 -4.37 -2.50
C ALA A 164 11.19 -5.60 -2.19
N LEU A 165 11.83 -5.56 -1.02
CA LEU A 165 12.77 -6.58 -0.57
C LEU A 165 12.34 -7.15 0.78
N ALA A 166 12.36 -8.48 0.89
CA ALA A 166 12.28 -9.19 2.15
C ALA A 166 13.53 -10.07 2.34
N VAL A 167 13.90 -10.31 3.60
CA VAL A 167 15.08 -11.08 3.99
C VAL A 167 14.70 -12.04 5.11
N GLN A 168 15.20 -13.28 5.05
CA GLN A 168 14.95 -14.35 6.02
C GLN A 168 16.24 -15.05 6.43
#